data_AF-A0A920FLM6-F1
#
_entry.id   AF-A0A920FLM6-F1
#
_cell.length_a   1.000
_cell.length_b   1.000
_cell.length_c   1.000
_cell.angle_alpha   90.00
_cell.angle_beta   90.00
_cell.angle_gamma   90.00
#
_symmetry.space_group_name_H-M   'P 1'
#
loop_
_entity.id
_entity.type
_entity.pdbx_description
1 polymer ?
#
loop_
_entity_poly.entity_id
_entity_poly.type
_entity_poly.pdbx_seq_one_letter_code
_entity_poly.pdbx_strand_id
1 'polypeptide(L)'
;MNKQFELICLEELKEPEPFVPIIDLGPKGKKKVVMQTEKSSETNPIEEELKSFVNSIHQNKSPEVDLLSAQKVLQLAIEISEQITVGQN
;
A
#
# COMPACT_ATOMS: atom_id res chain seq x y z
N MET A 1 8.55 2.85 -15.79
CA MET A 1 7.91 3.95 -15.04
C MET A 1 8.45 3.88 -13.62
N ASN A 2 9.59 4.52 -13.35
CA ASN A 2 10.29 4.39 -12.05
C ASN A 2 9.87 5.54 -11.15
N LYS A 3 8.71 5.37 -10.50
CA LYS A 3 8.20 6.37 -9.55
C LYS A 3 8.82 6.06 -8.19
N GLN A 4 9.81 6.85 -7.80
CA GLN A 4 10.45 6.76 -6.48
C GLN A 4 9.67 7.62 -5.50
N PHE A 5 9.23 7.01 -4.41
CA PHE A 5 8.57 7.71 -3.31
C PHE A 5 9.49 7.68 -2.10
N GLU A 6 9.70 8.86 -1.51
CA GLU A 6 10.46 9.00 -0.28
C GLU A 6 9.53 9.55 0.79
N LEU A 7 9.40 8.81 1.88
CA LEU A 7 8.65 9.22 3.04
C LEU A 7 9.62 9.87 4.04
N ILE A 8 9.37 11.14 4.37
CA ILE A 8 10.13 11.87 5.38
C ILE A 8 9.30 11.93 6.66
N CYS A 9 9.80 11.26 7.71
CA CYS A 9 9.17 11.18 9.02
C CYS A 9 9.99 11.96 10.06
N LEU A 10 9.30 12.51 11.06
CA LEU A 10 9.93 13.14 12.24
C LEU A 10 9.66 12.27 13.47
N GLU A 11 10.70 11.63 13.97
CA GLU A 11 10.63 10.77 15.16
C GLU A 11 11.20 11.48 16.38
N GLU A 12 10.72 11.12 17.58
CA GLU A 12 11.27 11.64 18.83
C GLU A 12 12.68 11.07 19.07
N LEU A 13 13.59 11.96 19.46
CA LEU A 13 14.95 11.57 19.82
C LEU A 13 15.00 11.21 21.31
N LYS A 14 15.02 9.91 21.63
CA LYS A 14 15.13 9.43 23.02
C LYS A 14 16.56 9.50 23.57
N GLU A 15 17.56 9.24 22.71
CA GLU A 15 18.98 9.30 23.03
C GLU A 15 19.76 10.00 21.90
N PRO A 16 20.89 10.66 22.19
CA PRO A 16 21.69 11.33 21.17
C PRO A 16 22.37 10.31 20.25
N GLU A 17 21.89 10.23 19.00
CA GLU A 17 22.51 9.41 17.97
C GLU A 17 23.54 10.23 17.19
N PRO A 18 24.82 9.82 17.16
CA PRO A 18 25.85 10.54 16.41
C PRO A 18 25.55 10.46 14.90
N PHE A 19 25.75 11.57 14.19
CA PHE A 19 25.57 11.74 12.74
C PHE A 19 24.13 11.73 12.21
N VAL A 20 23.10 11.70 13.08
CA VAL A 20 21.69 11.82 12.66
C VAL A 20 21.28 13.29 12.55
N PRO A 21 20.64 13.73 11.45
CA PRO A 21 20.06 15.07 11.36
C PRO A 21 18.94 15.27 12.39
N ILE A 22 19.13 16.23 13.29
CA ILE A 22 18.18 16.58 14.36
C ILE A 22 17.62 17.97 14.10
N ILE A 23 16.31 18.11 14.21
CA ILE A 23 15.60 19.40 14.23
C ILE A 23 15.30 19.75 15.68
N ASP A 24 15.78 20.90 16.12
CA ASP A 24 15.44 21.48 17.41
C ASP A 24 14.14 22.30 17.27
N LEU A 25 13.09 21.90 18.00
CA LEU A 25 11.79 22.57 18.00
C LEU A 25 11.60 23.47 19.24
N GLY A 26 12.67 23.78 19.98
CA GLY A 26 12.65 24.60 21.17
C GLY A 26 11.86 23.94 22.31
N PRO A 27 10.79 24.56 22.86
CA PRO A 27 10.03 24.01 23.98
C PRO A 27 9.31 22.69 23.66
N LYS A 28 9.20 22.32 22.38
CA LYS A 28 8.58 21.08 21.91
C LYS A 28 9.57 19.92 21.76
N GLY A 29 10.83 20.11 22.18
CA GLY A 29 11.87 19.08 22.18
C GLY A 29 12.63 18.93 20.86
N LYS A 30 13.39 17.84 20.74
CA LYS A 30 14.22 17.54 19.57
C LYS A 30 13.65 16.34 18.82
N LYS A 31 13.58 16.44 17.50
CA LYS A 31 13.14 15.35 16.62
C LYS A 31 14.21 14.98 15.62
N LYS A 32 14.36 13.70 15.33
CA LYS A 32 15.22 13.21 14.25
C LYS A 32 14.44 13.09 12.95
N VAL A 33 15.09 13.39 11.84
CA VAL A 33 14.53 13.18 10.50
C VAL A 33 14.87 11.77 10.05
N VAL A 34 13.84 10.99 9.71
CA VAL A 34 13.99 9.63 9.18
C VAL A 34 13.47 9.62 7.75
N MET A 35 14.33 9.24 6.81
CA MET A 35 13.95 8.99 5.42
C MET A 35 13.69 7.51 5.24
N GLN A 36 12.46 7.16 4.90
CA GLN A 36 12.08 5.81 4.53
C GLN A 36 11.83 5.79 3.03
N THR A 37 12.69 5.08 2.30
CA THR A 37 12.46 4.81 0.89
C THR A 37 11.68 3.51 0.79
N GLU A 38 10.42 3.59 0.37
CA GLU A 38 9.71 2.38 -0.04
C GLU A 38 10.32 1.91 -1.36
N LYS A 39 10.94 0.73 -1.34
CA LYS A 39 11.42 0.11 -2.57
C LYS A 39 10.18 -0.21 -3.42
N SER A 40 10.14 0.31 -4.64
CA SER A 40 9.16 -0.16 -5.61
C SER A 40 9.36 -1.67 -5.79
N SER A 41 8.30 -2.45 -5.63
CA SER A 41 8.31 -3.86 -6.02
C SER A 41 8.80 -3.96 -7.47
N GLU A 42 9.84 -4.76 -7.70
CA GLU A 42 10.32 -5.05 -9.07
C GLU A 42 9.26 -5.83 -9.87
N THR A 43 8.35 -6.50 -9.16
CA THR A 43 7.28 -7.29 -9.75
C THR A 43 6.07 -6.40 -10.07
N ASN A 44 5.65 -6.40 -11.34
CA ASN A 44 4.41 -5.79 -11.78
C ASN A 44 3.23 -6.74 -11.51
N PRO A 45 2.36 -6.45 -10.53
CA PRO A 45 1.29 -7.37 -10.14
C PRO A 45 0.27 -7.61 -11.27
N ILE A 46 0.00 -6.61 -12.11
CA ILE A 46 -0.94 -6.74 -13.24
C ILE A 46 -0.36 -7.69 -14.29
N GLU A 47 0.93 -7.58 -14.56
CA GLU A 47 1.62 -8.45 -15.50
C GLU A 47 1.60 -9.90 -15.02
N GLU A 48 1.88 -10.13 -13.73
CA GLU A 48 1.86 -11.46 -13.14
C GLU A 48 0.45 -12.07 -13.10
N GLU A 49 -0.58 -11.27 -12.82
CA GLU A 49 -1.98 -11.72 -12.87
C GLU A 49 -2.38 -12.15 -14.29
N LEU A 50 -2.01 -11.38 -15.32
CA LEU A 50 -2.27 -11.74 -16.71
C LEU A 50 -1.52 -13.02 -17.13
N LYS A 51 -0.27 -13.19 -16.71
CA LYS A 51 0.48 -14.43 -16.92
C LYS A 51 -0.20 -15.61 -16.25
N SER A 52 -0.66 -15.44 -15.01
CA SER A 52 -1.40 -16.46 -14.25
C SER A 52 -2.68 -16.86 -14.99
N PHE A 53 -3.45 -15.89 -15.47
CA PHE A 53 -4.67 -16.14 -16.23
C PHE A 53 -4.43 -16.92 -17.54
N VAL A 54 -3.43 -16.51 -18.33
CA VAL A 54 -3.02 -17.23 -19.55
C VAL A 54 -2.60 -18.67 -19.23
N ASN A 55 -1.88 -18.87 -18.12
CA ASN A 55 -1.48 -20.19 -17.68
C ASN A 55 -2.68 -21.08 -17.31
N SER A 56 -3.69 -20.53 -16.64
CA SER A 56 -4.94 -21.24 -16.33
C SER A 56 -5.66 -21.71 -17.60
N ILE A 57 -5.68 -20.90 -18.66
CA ILE A 57 -6.23 -21.31 -19.97
C ILE A 57 -5.45 -22.49 -20.55
N HIS A 58 -4.13 -22.39 -20.62
CA HIS A 58 -3.29 -23.46 -21.20
C HIS A 58 -3.32 -24.76 -20.40
N GLN A 59 -3.43 -24.67 -19.08
CA GLN A 59 -3.46 -25.84 -18.19
C GLN A 59 -4.88 -26.36 -17.92
N ASN A 60 -5.91 -25.72 -18.49
CA ASN A 60 -7.32 -26.01 -18.24
C ASN A 60 -7.64 -26.05 -16.72
N LYS A 61 -7.07 -25.10 -15.98
CA LYS A 61 -7.30 -24.91 -14.54
C LYS A 61 -8.21 -23.72 -14.33
N SER A 62 -8.96 -23.74 -13.23
CA SER A 62 -9.68 -22.54 -12.79
C SER A 62 -8.68 -21.41 -12.51
N PRO A 63 -8.97 -20.17 -12.94
CA PRO A 63 -8.19 -19.01 -12.53
C PRO A 63 -8.29 -18.81 -11.01
N GLU A 64 -7.30 -18.12 -10.44
CA GLU A 64 -7.25 -17.81 -9.00
C GLU A 64 -8.50 -17.05 -8.52
N VAL A 65 -9.01 -16.16 -9.36
CA VAL A 65 -10.29 -15.48 -9.15
C VAL A 65 -11.25 -15.89 -10.26
N ASP A 66 -12.31 -16.60 -9.89
CA ASP A 66 -13.39 -16.96 -10.80
C ASP A 66 -14.49 -15.90 -10.88
N LEU A 67 -15.36 -16.03 -11.90
CA LEU A 67 -16.42 -15.06 -12.17
C LEU A 67 -17.41 -14.93 -11.01
N LEU A 68 -17.76 -16.04 -10.36
CA LEU A 68 -18.72 -16.04 -9.26
C LEU A 68 -18.16 -15.31 -8.04
N SER A 69 -16.90 -15.53 -7.72
CA SER A 69 -16.19 -14.88 -6.62
C SER A 69 -16.07 -13.38 -6.90
N ALA A 70 -15.71 -12.99 -8.13
CA ALA A 70 -15.67 -11.58 -8.55
C ALA A 70 -17.04 -10.90 -8.40
N GLN A 71 -18.13 -11.56 -8.83
CA GLN A 71 -19.48 -11.01 -8.70
C GLN A 71 -19.89 -10.82 -7.24
N LYS A 72 -19.61 -11.79 -6.36
CA LYS A 72 -19.94 -11.70 -4.94
C LYS A 72 -19.19 -10.56 -4.24
N VAL A 73 -17.90 -10.41 -4.54
CA VAL A 73 -17.09 -9.33 -3.98
C VAL A 73 -17.59 -7.97 -4.45
N LEU A 74 -17.95 -7.85 -5.74
CA LEU A 74 -18.52 -6.60 -6.27
C LEU A 74 -19.85 -6.24 -5.58
N GLN A 75 -20.74 -7.22 -5.40
CA GLN A 75 -22.00 -7.03 -4.70
C GLN A 75 -21.78 -6.55 -3.25
N LEU A 76 -20.88 -7.20 -2.52
CA LEU A 76 -20.53 -6.81 -1.16
C LEU A 76 -19.92 -5.38 -1.11
N ALA A 77 -19.08 -5.03 -2.08
CA ALA A 77 -18.50 -3.69 -2.16
C ALA A 77 -19.57 -2.61 -2.37
N ILE A 78 -20.59 -2.90 -3.19
CA ILE A 78 -21.76 -2.02 -3.38
C ILE A 78 -22.52 -1.86 -2.06
N GLU A 79 -22.85 -2.97 -1.39
CA GLU A 79 -23.58 -2.95 -0.11
C GLU A 79 -22.85 -2.11 0.95
N ILE A 80 -21.53 -2.25 1.06
CA ILE A 80 -20.71 -1.45 1.97
C ILE A 80 -20.74 0.03 1.59
N SER A 81 -20.61 0.35 0.29
CA SER A 81 -20.65 1.73 -0.21
C SER A 81 -21.98 2.43 0.08
N GLU A 82 -23.08 1.70 -0.04
CA GLU A 82 -24.42 2.19 0.29
C GLU A 82 -24.54 2.52 1.78
N GLN A 83 -24.08 1.62 2.66
CA GLN A 83 -24.10 1.84 4.10
C GLN A 83 -23.27 3.07 4.54
N ILE A 84 -22.09 3.26 3.95
CA ILE A 84 -21.25 4.44 4.21
C ILE A 84 -22.00 5.72 3.80
N THR A 85 -22.70 5.70 2.67
CA THR A 85 -23.43 6.86 2.13
C THR A 85 -24.66 7.20 2.96
N VAL A 86 -25.40 6.19 3.44
CA VAL A 86 -26.57 6.39 4.31
C VAL A 86 -26.16 6.92 5.68
N GLY A 87 -25.01 6.50 6.22
CA GLY A 87 -24.49 7.00 7.51
C GLY A 87 -23.94 8.44 7.49
N GLN A 88 -23.88 9.09 6.33
CA GLN A 88 -23.45 10.49 6.18
C GLN A 88 -24.62 11.50 6.07
N ASN A 89 -25.87 11.03 6.09
CA ASN A 89 -27.09 11.86 6.03
C ASN A 89 -27.81 11.94 7.39
#